data_AF-A0A932TZQ7-F1
#
_entry.id   AF-A0A932TZQ7-F1
#
_cell.length_a   1.000
_cell.length_b   1.000
_cell.length_c   1.000
_cell.angle_alpha   90.00
_cell.angle_beta   90.00
_cell.angle_gamma   90.00
#
_symmetry.space_group_name_H-M   'P 1'
#
loop_
_entity.id
_entity.type
_entity.pdbx_description
1 polymer ?
#
loop_
_entity_poly.entity_id
_entity_poly.type
_entity_poly.pdbx_seq_one_letter_code
_entity_poly.pdbx_strand_id
1 'polypeptide(L)'
;MSLCLRGFLVCLAFPLLLAGCSQGEDPLNIDLRAILPTEWVAVGQWTPINIDADGEPEYLLFYTYDASTTADGEAIAGPIGGVIYDSQTPSSVPASEADARPPAPWLQPYTLLPSYWRGAGYGFVAPPKATPPHAFEVKRVLPDEVKNSYFTVLAAQQIPGAAATATPAVLPANDELVVYGGESAIGGVTHISIFWWSNTREGYGGTQIAASGGLKVEKWDGGESRSPIRQVRARYPENDRSQLCKESLWTRYLDPDYTSPGAFRPAVYYREGPRKLIFCYGIPETPFYPEAVVLAWLLDPSGYRELVAEEARETVARTLAVYLRVFALQYHQTVDAIGPIQTTQGGAPLQTTVRAWIVYPSETGEETRLYEFTLEHLPTNNSRRTTDQWRIVGVAPVEPKG
;
A
#
# COMPACT_ATOMS: atom_id res chain seq x y z
N MET A 1 -19.37 61.78 -64.66
CA MET A 1 -19.96 61.11 -63.47
C MET A 1 -18.86 61.06 -62.42
N SER A 2 -18.86 62.02 -61.49
CA SER A 2 -19.34 61.85 -60.10
C SER A 2 -18.57 60.75 -59.36
N LEU A 3 -17.95 60.95 -58.20
CA LEU A 3 -17.98 62.02 -57.21
C LEU A 3 -16.75 61.81 -56.28
N CYS A 4 -16.24 62.89 -55.70
CA CYS A 4 -15.89 63.09 -54.28
C CYS A 4 -15.34 61.93 -53.40
N LEU A 5 -14.49 62.12 -52.39
CA LEU A 5 -13.75 63.23 -51.77
C LEU A 5 -13.29 62.63 -50.41
N ARG A 6 -12.05 62.90 -49.97
CA ARG A 6 -11.57 63.10 -48.55
C ARG A 6 -12.06 62.15 -47.43
N GLY A 7 -11.24 61.75 -46.45
CA GLY A 7 -9.89 62.15 -46.07
C GLY A 7 -9.60 61.81 -44.59
N PHE A 8 -8.43 62.27 -44.14
CA PHE A 8 -7.96 62.52 -42.76
C PHE A 8 -7.95 61.34 -41.76
N LEU A 9 -6.78 60.81 -41.39
CA LEU A 9 -5.73 61.31 -40.45
C LEU A 9 -5.92 60.76 -39.01
N VAL A 10 -4.84 60.16 -38.51
CA VAL A 10 -4.24 60.37 -37.18
C VAL A 10 -4.50 59.36 -36.04
N CYS A 11 -3.36 58.95 -35.48
CA CYS A 11 -3.01 58.59 -34.10
C CYS A 11 -3.00 57.12 -33.64
N LEU A 12 -1.76 56.61 -33.48
CA LEU A 12 -1.14 56.21 -32.21
C LEU A 12 -1.87 55.17 -31.34
N ALA A 13 -1.29 53.95 -31.27
CA ALA A 13 -0.96 53.29 -30.00
C ALA A 13 -0.07 52.06 -30.24
N PHE A 14 1.16 52.10 -29.73
CA PHE A 14 1.89 50.90 -29.31
C PHE A 14 1.12 50.29 -28.12
N PRO A 15 1.06 48.96 -27.99
CA PRO A 15 1.94 48.37 -26.99
C PRO A 15 2.60 47.05 -27.42
N LEU A 16 3.87 46.94 -27.00
CA LEU A 16 4.55 45.73 -26.56
C LEU A 16 3.65 44.49 -26.40
N LEU A 17 3.72 43.56 -27.35
CA LEU A 17 3.46 42.16 -27.06
C LEU A 17 4.79 41.51 -26.77
N LEU A 18 5.04 41.40 -25.47
CA LEU A 18 5.99 40.50 -24.84
C LEU A 18 5.85 39.11 -25.47
N ALA A 19 6.76 38.78 -26.36
CA ALA A 19 7.19 37.41 -26.54
C ALA A 19 7.92 37.01 -25.24
N GLY A 20 7.13 36.67 -24.22
CA GLY A 20 7.62 35.90 -23.09
C GLY A 20 8.07 34.56 -23.64
N CYS A 21 9.36 34.48 -23.97
CA CYS A 21 10.03 33.21 -24.24
C CYS A 21 9.78 32.33 -23.02
N SER A 22 9.08 31.22 -23.20
CA SER A 22 9.20 30.10 -22.28
C SER A 22 10.68 29.71 -22.27
N GLN A 23 11.41 30.13 -21.24
CA GLN A 23 12.67 29.47 -20.96
C GLN A 23 12.31 28.03 -20.66
N GLY A 24 12.74 27.12 -21.55
CA GLY A 24 12.85 25.74 -21.16
C GLY A 24 13.76 25.70 -19.94
N GLU A 25 13.30 25.07 -18.88
CA GLU A 25 14.13 24.77 -17.71
C GLU A 25 15.36 24.01 -18.21
N ASP A 26 16.52 24.68 -18.21
CA ASP A 26 17.78 23.98 -18.45
C ASP A 26 17.97 23.00 -17.29
N PRO A 27 18.15 21.69 -17.55
CA PRO A 27 18.36 20.73 -16.48
C PRO A 27 19.63 21.08 -15.70
N LEU A 28 19.49 21.21 -14.38
CA LEU A 28 20.60 21.43 -13.46
C LEU A 28 21.68 20.36 -13.67
N ASN A 29 22.88 20.78 -14.09
CA ASN A 29 24.03 19.89 -14.33
C ASN A 29 24.69 19.51 -13.00
N ILE A 30 24.01 18.66 -12.22
CA ILE A 30 24.45 18.20 -10.90
C ILE A 30 25.16 16.84 -11.05
N ASP A 31 26.43 16.77 -10.65
CA ASP A 31 27.15 15.49 -10.51
C ASP A 31 26.67 14.76 -9.24
N LEU A 32 25.97 13.64 -9.45
CA LEU A 32 25.45 12.77 -8.39
C LEU A 32 26.53 12.25 -7.43
N ARG A 33 27.77 12.07 -7.91
CA ARG A 33 28.90 11.61 -7.08
C ARG A 33 29.39 12.68 -6.12
N ALA A 34 29.10 13.95 -6.40
CA ALA A 34 29.48 15.06 -5.53
C ALA A 34 28.53 15.19 -4.33
N ILE A 35 27.34 14.58 -4.39
CA ILE A 35 26.28 14.81 -3.42
C ILE A 35 25.78 13.56 -2.69
N LEU A 36 25.94 12.37 -3.28
CA LEU A 36 25.64 11.11 -2.64
C LEU A 36 26.88 10.55 -1.94
N PRO A 37 26.72 9.86 -0.79
CA PRO A 37 27.76 8.99 -0.27
C PRO A 37 28.23 8.00 -1.34
N THR A 38 29.52 7.66 -1.33
CA THR A 38 30.15 6.81 -2.37
C THR A 38 29.55 5.42 -2.48
N GLU A 39 28.96 4.94 -1.39
CA GLU A 39 28.30 3.65 -1.27
C GLU A 39 26.84 3.67 -1.77
N TRP A 40 26.27 4.84 -2.03
CA TRP A 40 24.92 4.98 -2.57
C TRP A 40 24.97 5.07 -4.09
N VAL A 41 24.15 4.26 -4.75
CA VAL A 41 24.11 4.19 -6.22
C VAL A 41 22.75 4.68 -6.69
N ALA A 42 22.74 5.77 -7.45
CA ALA A 42 21.54 6.34 -8.02
C ALA A 42 20.77 5.31 -8.86
N VAL A 43 19.44 5.35 -8.71
CA VAL A 43 18.50 4.47 -9.38
C VAL A 43 17.66 5.31 -10.34
N GLY A 44 18.15 5.46 -11.57
CA GLY A 44 17.52 6.28 -12.60
C GLY A 44 18.13 7.67 -12.71
N GLN A 45 17.37 8.60 -13.27
CA GLN A 45 17.77 9.99 -13.50
C GLN A 45 17.01 10.93 -12.55
N TRP A 46 17.51 12.14 -12.40
CA TRP A 46 16.78 13.22 -11.75
C TRP A 46 15.44 13.44 -12.43
N THR A 47 14.38 13.48 -11.62
CA THR A 47 13.04 13.77 -12.15
C THR A 47 12.59 15.11 -11.58
N PRO A 48 12.41 16.17 -12.42
CA PRO A 48 11.98 17.48 -11.94
C PRO A 48 10.59 17.35 -11.34
N ILE A 49 10.38 17.87 -10.14
CA ILE A 49 9.12 17.81 -9.39
C ILE A 49 8.81 19.19 -8.80
N ASN A 50 7.56 19.40 -8.44
CA ASN A 50 7.10 20.60 -7.74
C ASN A 50 5.87 20.18 -6.92
N ILE A 51 6.08 19.92 -5.62
CA ILE A 51 5.03 19.52 -4.66
C ILE A 51 4.78 20.60 -3.62
N ASP A 52 5.69 21.54 -3.44
CA ASP A 52 5.56 22.63 -2.46
C ASP A 52 4.95 23.92 -3.01
N ALA A 53 4.72 23.98 -4.33
CA ALA A 53 4.09 25.08 -5.06
C ALA A 53 4.92 26.34 -5.20
N ASP A 54 6.19 26.29 -4.84
CA ASP A 54 7.04 27.43 -5.06
C ASP A 54 7.45 27.51 -6.54
N GLY A 55 7.99 28.67 -6.94
CA GLY A 55 8.43 28.87 -8.32
C GLY A 55 9.80 28.24 -8.61
N GLU A 56 10.39 27.57 -7.63
CA GLU A 56 11.74 27.02 -7.71
C GLU A 56 11.67 25.55 -8.16
N PRO A 57 12.67 25.08 -8.92
CA PRO A 57 12.71 23.69 -9.36
C PRO A 57 13.15 22.75 -8.24
N GLU A 58 12.36 21.70 -7.99
CA GLU A 58 12.75 20.59 -7.12
C GLU A 58 13.12 19.36 -7.96
N TYR A 59 13.99 18.51 -7.42
CA TYR A 59 14.45 17.31 -8.13
C TYR A 59 14.37 16.07 -7.25
N LEU A 60 13.63 15.06 -7.72
CA LEU A 60 13.54 13.75 -7.10
C LEU A 60 14.65 12.83 -7.60
N LEU A 61 15.29 12.14 -6.66
CA LEU A 61 16.28 11.10 -6.91
C LEU A 61 16.03 9.87 -6.04
N PHE A 62 16.03 8.69 -6.66
CA PHE A 62 16.09 7.42 -5.95
C PHE A 62 17.52 6.87 -5.97
N TYR A 63 17.89 6.14 -4.92
CA TYR A 63 19.21 5.54 -4.78
C TYR A 63 19.11 4.21 -4.03
N THR A 64 20.00 3.28 -4.34
CA THR A 64 20.24 2.10 -3.51
C THR A 64 21.26 2.44 -2.45
N TYR A 65 21.05 1.95 -1.24
CA TYR A 65 21.97 2.10 -0.11
C TYR A 65 22.08 0.76 0.64
N ASP A 66 23.00 0.63 1.60
CA ASP A 66 23.21 -0.60 2.38
C ASP A 66 23.36 -1.87 1.51
N ALA A 67 24.05 -1.76 0.38
CA ALA A 67 24.39 -2.92 -0.44
C ALA A 67 25.28 -3.88 0.37
N SER A 68 25.08 -5.18 0.15
CA SER A 68 25.82 -6.25 0.83
C SER A 68 26.37 -7.25 -0.17
N THR A 69 27.07 -8.28 0.30
CA THR A 69 27.59 -9.36 -0.54
C THR A 69 27.18 -10.71 0.02
N THR A 70 26.89 -11.68 -0.85
CA THR A 70 26.70 -13.08 -0.44
C THR A 70 28.01 -13.65 0.12
N ALA A 71 27.92 -14.82 0.79
CA ALA A 71 29.10 -15.55 1.23
C ALA A 71 30.04 -15.93 0.06
N ASP A 72 29.49 -16.09 -1.14
CA ASP A 72 30.22 -16.42 -2.37
C ASP A 72 30.75 -15.16 -3.10
N GLY A 73 30.59 -13.97 -2.52
CA GLY A 73 31.12 -12.71 -3.05
C GLY A 73 30.24 -12.01 -4.09
N GLU A 74 29.01 -12.47 -4.31
CA GLU A 74 28.07 -11.80 -5.22
C GLU A 74 27.47 -10.54 -4.58
N ALA A 75 27.47 -9.42 -5.31
CA ALA A 75 26.85 -8.19 -4.85
C ALA A 75 25.33 -8.32 -4.74
N ILE A 76 24.79 -7.93 -3.59
CA ILE A 76 23.37 -7.81 -3.32
C ILE A 76 23.03 -6.31 -3.29
N ALA A 77 22.24 -5.87 -4.27
CA ALA A 77 21.67 -4.53 -4.23
C ALA A 77 20.85 -4.36 -2.95
N GLY A 78 21.19 -3.33 -2.18
CA GLY A 78 20.48 -3.00 -0.95
C GLY A 78 19.11 -2.34 -1.23
N PRO A 79 18.40 -1.92 -0.18
CA PRO A 79 17.11 -1.26 -0.31
C PRO A 79 17.19 0.05 -1.12
N ILE A 80 16.04 0.49 -1.64
CA ILE A 80 15.92 1.74 -2.39
C ILE A 80 15.39 2.84 -1.47
N GLY A 81 16.15 3.93 -1.34
CA GLY A 81 15.73 5.16 -0.69
C GLY A 81 15.38 6.26 -1.70
N GLY A 82 14.85 7.37 -1.20
CA GLY A 82 14.49 8.54 -2.01
C GLY A 82 14.83 9.85 -1.34
N VAL A 83 15.17 10.86 -2.13
CA VAL A 83 15.47 12.23 -1.69
C VAL A 83 14.93 13.24 -2.70
N ILE A 84 14.38 14.33 -2.20
CA ILE A 84 14.05 15.52 -3.00
C ILE A 84 15.09 16.59 -2.68
N TYR A 85 15.65 17.20 -3.71
CA TYR A 85 16.50 18.38 -3.57
C TYR A 85 15.72 19.59 -4.06
N ASP A 86 15.56 20.56 -3.17
CA ASP A 86 14.92 21.85 -3.41
C ASP A 86 16.01 22.90 -3.69
N SER A 87 15.88 23.64 -4.79
CA SER A 87 16.79 24.75 -5.07
C SER A 87 16.40 25.99 -4.28
N GLN A 88 16.97 26.14 -3.08
CA GLN A 88 16.93 27.43 -2.43
C GLN A 88 17.94 28.34 -3.11
N THR A 89 17.49 29.27 -3.95
CA THR A 89 18.29 30.46 -4.23
C THR A 89 18.61 31.10 -2.87
N PRO A 90 19.88 31.23 -2.46
CA PRO A 90 20.19 31.75 -1.13
C PRO A 90 19.75 33.21 -1.07
N SER A 91 18.59 33.46 -0.46
CA SER A 91 18.12 34.82 -0.18
C SER A 91 18.95 35.48 0.92
N SER A 92 19.74 34.70 1.66
CA SER A 92 20.76 35.19 2.59
C SER A 92 21.75 34.10 3.00
N VAL A 93 22.94 34.53 3.46
CA VAL A 93 24.00 33.66 4.00
C VAL A 93 23.52 33.01 5.32
N PRO A 94 23.77 31.71 5.57
CA PRO A 94 23.37 31.04 6.80
C PRO A 94 23.91 31.73 8.06
N ALA A 95 23.07 31.84 9.09
CA ALA A 95 23.41 32.54 10.33
C ALA A 95 24.34 31.73 11.26
N SER A 96 24.54 30.43 11.03
CA SER A 96 25.47 29.62 11.83
C SER A 96 25.98 28.37 11.09
N GLU A 97 27.20 27.92 11.44
CA GLU A 97 27.80 26.67 10.94
C GLU A 97 27.14 25.38 11.47
N ALA A 98 26.20 25.49 12.42
CA ALA A 98 25.51 24.33 13.02
C ALA A 98 24.39 23.77 12.13
N ASP A 99 24.00 24.50 11.08
CA ASP A 99 23.12 24.00 10.02
C ASP A 99 23.98 23.17 9.06
N ALA A 100 23.94 21.84 9.22
CA ALA A 100 24.74 20.89 8.47
C ALA A 100 24.71 21.20 6.97
N ARG A 101 25.87 21.63 6.45
CA ARG A 101 26.02 22.14 5.09
C ARG A 101 25.44 21.13 4.09
N PRO A 102 24.48 21.52 3.23
CA PRO A 102 24.01 20.65 2.19
C PRO A 102 25.15 20.28 1.21
N PRO A 103 25.01 19.19 0.45
CA PRO A 103 26.04 18.73 -0.48
C PRO A 103 26.40 19.76 -1.57
N ALA A 104 25.51 20.72 -1.81
CA ALA A 104 25.79 21.97 -2.51
C ALA A 104 25.09 23.12 -1.77
N PRO A 105 25.71 24.31 -1.60
CA PRO A 105 25.18 25.41 -0.79
C PRO A 105 23.89 26.07 -1.31
N TRP A 106 23.37 25.63 -2.46
CA TRP A 106 22.15 26.11 -3.11
C TRP A 106 21.07 25.02 -3.26
N LEU A 107 21.26 23.84 -2.66
CA LEU A 107 20.27 22.75 -2.67
C LEU A 107 19.97 22.29 -1.26
N GLN A 108 18.71 22.24 -0.86
CA GLN A 108 18.30 21.66 0.41
C GLN A 108 17.82 20.21 0.20
N PRO A 109 18.47 19.20 0.81
CA PRO A 109 18.02 17.82 0.71
C PRO A 109 16.89 17.50 1.71
N TYR A 110 15.86 16.81 1.21
CA TYR A 110 14.77 16.25 2.00
C TYR A 110 14.67 14.74 1.75
N THR A 111 15.10 13.91 2.72
CA THR A 111 15.02 12.45 2.59
C THR A 111 13.57 11.97 2.73
N LEU A 112 13.11 11.17 1.78
CA LEU A 112 11.75 10.61 1.76
C LEU A 112 11.63 9.35 2.63
N LEU A 113 12.39 8.30 2.30
CA LEU A 113 12.59 7.11 3.12
C LEU A 113 13.99 6.52 2.82
N PRO A 114 14.76 6.06 3.81
CA PRO A 114 14.51 6.25 5.24
C PRO A 114 14.52 7.74 5.59
N SER A 115 13.51 8.17 6.33
CA SER A 115 13.39 9.55 6.77
C SER A 115 13.76 9.65 8.24
N TYR A 116 14.48 10.71 8.58
CA TYR A 116 14.79 11.08 9.96
C TYR A 116 13.55 11.64 10.69
N TRP A 117 12.44 11.84 9.98
CA TRP A 117 11.24 12.46 10.51
C TRP A 117 10.31 11.42 11.16
N ARG A 118 9.84 11.75 12.37
CA ARG A 118 8.98 10.85 13.15
C ARG A 118 7.60 10.77 12.52
N GLY A 119 7.20 9.59 12.05
CA GLY A 119 5.89 9.37 11.42
C GLY A 119 5.93 9.30 9.90
N ALA A 120 7.09 9.54 9.26
CA ALA A 120 7.29 9.43 7.80
C ALA A 120 7.11 8.00 7.22
N GLY A 121 6.81 7.02 8.06
CA GLY A 121 7.01 5.59 7.80
C GLY A 121 8.38 5.13 8.32
N TYR A 122 8.62 3.82 8.28
CA TYR A 122 9.91 3.21 8.65
C TYR A 122 10.47 2.48 7.43
N GLY A 123 11.79 2.52 7.22
CA GLY A 123 12.46 1.69 6.21
C GLY A 123 12.72 2.41 4.88
N PHE A 124 12.37 1.76 3.78
CA PHE A 124 12.79 2.12 2.41
C PHE A 124 11.57 2.23 1.48
N VAL A 125 11.70 2.87 0.32
CA VAL A 125 10.59 2.94 -0.65
C VAL A 125 10.38 1.63 -1.41
N ALA A 126 11.45 0.85 -1.62
CA ALA A 126 11.38 -0.48 -2.21
C ALA A 126 12.43 -1.43 -1.61
N PRO A 127 12.12 -2.73 -1.49
CA PRO A 127 12.99 -3.69 -0.81
C PRO A 127 14.30 -3.94 -1.56
N PRO A 128 15.29 -4.56 -0.89
CA PRO A 128 16.50 -5.01 -1.55
C PRO A 128 16.20 -5.89 -2.77
N LYS A 129 17.09 -5.86 -3.77
CA LYS A 129 16.96 -6.60 -5.05
C LYS A 129 15.77 -6.21 -5.93
N ALA A 130 15.02 -5.17 -5.59
CA ALA A 130 13.98 -4.67 -6.48
C ALA A 130 14.62 -4.12 -7.77
N THR A 131 14.19 -4.60 -8.94
CA THR A 131 14.78 -4.25 -10.24
C THR A 131 14.02 -3.11 -10.93
N PRO A 132 14.60 -1.90 -11.06
CA PRO A 132 13.98 -0.76 -11.73
C PRO A 132 13.87 -0.98 -13.26
N PRO A 133 12.96 -0.28 -13.96
CA PRO A 133 12.03 0.74 -13.45
C PRO A 133 10.72 0.14 -12.93
N HIS A 134 10.43 -1.14 -13.19
CA HIS A 134 9.17 -1.77 -12.80
C HIS A 134 9.07 -2.06 -11.30
N ALA A 135 10.21 -2.10 -10.59
CA ALA A 135 10.26 -2.22 -9.15
C ALA A 135 9.69 -1.04 -8.39
N PHE A 136 9.60 0.14 -9.00
CA PHE A 136 8.91 1.26 -8.37
C PHE A 136 8.35 2.27 -9.37
N GLU A 137 7.07 2.59 -9.21
CA GLU A 137 6.36 3.55 -10.04
C GLU A 137 6.10 4.83 -9.24
N VAL A 138 6.38 5.97 -9.86
CA VAL A 138 6.11 7.29 -9.28
C VAL A 138 4.87 7.85 -9.93
N LYS A 139 3.82 8.07 -9.13
CA LYS A 139 2.67 8.85 -9.57
C LYS A 139 2.62 10.18 -8.84
N ARG A 140 2.41 11.22 -9.62
CA ARG A 140 2.16 12.58 -9.15
C ARG A 140 0.67 12.85 -9.23
N VAL A 141 0.08 13.27 -8.12
CA VAL A 141 -1.35 13.57 -8.05
C VAL A 141 -1.52 15.07 -8.23
N LEU A 142 -2.12 15.53 -9.33
CA LEU A 142 -2.33 16.96 -9.58
C LEU A 142 -3.35 17.54 -8.57
N PRO A 143 -3.33 18.83 -8.19
CA PRO A 143 -4.37 19.44 -7.36
C PRO A 143 -5.71 19.53 -8.08
N ASP A 144 -5.68 19.56 -9.41
CA ASP A 144 -6.87 19.37 -10.21
C ASP A 144 -7.39 17.92 -10.18
N GLU A 145 -6.67 17.00 -9.54
CA GLU A 145 -7.08 15.66 -9.14
C GLU A 145 -7.23 15.52 -7.62
N VAL A 146 -7.20 16.62 -6.85
CA VAL A 146 -7.73 16.68 -5.48
C VAL A 146 -8.44 18.01 -5.27
N LYS A 147 -9.74 18.12 -5.58
CA LYS A 147 -10.48 19.31 -5.17
C LYS A 147 -10.43 19.28 -3.66
N ASN A 148 -9.69 20.21 -3.10
CA ASN A 148 -9.45 20.38 -1.66
C ASN A 148 -10.74 20.52 -0.82
N SER A 149 -11.93 20.32 -1.39
CA SER A 149 -13.16 20.00 -0.67
C SER A 149 -13.01 18.81 0.28
N TYR A 150 -12.11 17.84 0.05
CA TYR A 150 -11.86 16.78 1.05
C TYR A 150 -11.25 17.35 2.34
N PHE A 151 -10.27 18.26 2.24
CA PHE A 151 -9.71 18.95 3.39
C PHE A 151 -10.66 19.98 3.98
N THR A 152 -11.58 20.56 3.19
CA THR A 152 -12.69 21.37 3.73
C THR A 152 -13.71 20.51 4.48
N VAL A 153 -13.99 19.29 4.02
CA VAL A 153 -14.87 18.30 4.66
C VAL A 153 -14.23 17.73 5.93
N LEU A 154 -12.90 17.56 5.96
CA LEU A 154 -12.15 17.14 7.16
C LEU A 154 -11.89 18.29 8.14
N ALA A 155 -11.69 19.52 7.65
CA ALA A 155 -11.70 20.72 8.49
C ALA A 155 -13.09 20.97 9.08
N ALA A 156 -14.18 20.54 8.43
CA ALA A 156 -15.51 20.54 9.03
C ALA A 156 -15.73 19.41 10.06
N GLN A 157 -14.86 18.39 10.08
CA GLN A 157 -14.79 17.36 11.13
C GLN A 157 -13.90 17.78 12.30
N GLN A 158 -13.62 19.08 12.42
CA GLN A 158 -12.67 19.72 13.34
C GLN A 158 -12.76 19.26 14.80
N ILE A 159 -11.59 18.86 15.31
CA ILE A 159 -11.16 19.10 16.69
C ILE A 159 -10.83 20.61 16.81
N PRO A 160 -11.28 21.32 17.87
CA PRO A 160 -10.95 22.73 18.08
C PRO A 160 -9.44 22.95 18.30
N GLY A 161 -8.81 23.83 17.51
CA GLY A 161 -7.46 24.36 17.80
C GLY A 161 -6.38 24.14 16.73
N ALA A 162 -6.63 23.35 15.69
CA ALA A 162 -5.69 23.22 14.56
C ALA A 162 -5.85 24.42 13.60
N ALA A 163 -5.00 25.43 13.74
CA ALA A 163 -4.92 26.52 12.78
C ALA A 163 -4.24 26.00 11.50
N ALA A 164 -5.02 25.68 10.47
CA ALA A 164 -4.49 25.63 9.11
C ALA A 164 -4.01 27.05 8.77
N THR A 165 -2.73 27.20 8.41
CA THR A 165 -2.22 28.45 7.86
C THR A 165 -3.00 28.79 6.59
N ALA A 166 -3.07 30.09 6.24
CA ALA A 166 -3.76 30.53 5.03
C ALA A 166 -3.28 29.72 3.81
N THR A 167 -4.22 29.22 3.03
CA THR A 167 -3.95 28.55 1.76
C THR A 167 -3.01 29.45 0.94
N PRO A 168 -1.86 28.95 0.44
CA PRO A 168 -1.01 29.72 -0.45
C PRO A 168 -1.83 30.17 -1.66
N ALA A 169 -1.48 31.33 -2.22
CA ALA A 169 -2.19 31.89 -3.38
C ALA A 169 -2.09 30.98 -4.62
N VAL A 170 -1.14 30.03 -4.63
CA VAL A 170 -0.89 29.04 -5.67
C VAL A 170 -0.83 27.66 -5.01
N LEU A 171 -1.64 26.72 -5.49
CA LEU A 171 -1.55 25.31 -5.07
C LEU A 171 -0.40 24.63 -5.82
N PRO A 172 0.27 23.62 -5.23
CA PRO A 172 1.42 22.96 -5.87
C PRO A 172 1.05 22.33 -7.18
N ALA A 173 1.98 22.08 -8.11
CA ALA A 173 1.59 21.38 -9.34
C ALA A 173 1.10 19.94 -9.06
N ASN A 174 1.46 19.38 -7.90
CA ASN A 174 1.03 18.08 -7.40
C ASN A 174 0.79 18.11 -5.88
N ASP A 175 -0.30 17.52 -5.39
CA ASP A 175 -0.61 17.44 -3.95
C ASP A 175 0.12 16.29 -3.23
N GLU A 176 0.34 15.18 -3.94
CA GLU A 176 0.95 13.96 -3.42
C GLU A 176 1.93 13.34 -4.40
N LEU A 177 3.02 12.83 -3.83
CA LEU A 177 3.90 11.87 -4.48
C LEU A 177 3.54 10.47 -3.97
N VAL A 178 3.08 9.60 -4.86
CA VAL A 178 2.87 8.18 -4.54
C VAL A 178 3.98 7.36 -5.18
N VAL A 179 4.69 6.59 -4.37
CA VAL A 179 5.72 5.65 -4.80
C VAL A 179 5.24 4.24 -4.52
N TYR A 180 4.99 3.47 -5.57
CA TYR A 180 4.71 2.04 -5.50
C TYR A 180 6.06 1.30 -5.50
N GLY A 181 6.27 0.31 -4.62
CA GLY A 181 7.60 -0.30 -4.43
C GLY A 181 7.60 -1.82 -4.24
N GLY A 182 8.55 -2.48 -4.89
CA GLY A 182 8.73 -3.94 -4.88
C GLY A 182 7.59 -4.70 -5.57
N GLU A 183 7.75 -6.02 -5.66
CA GLU A 183 6.80 -6.90 -6.34
C GLU A 183 6.55 -8.15 -5.52
N SER A 184 5.29 -8.52 -5.35
CA SER A 184 4.87 -9.73 -4.65
C SER A 184 4.71 -10.89 -5.63
N ALA A 185 5.12 -12.10 -5.23
CA ALA A 185 4.86 -13.33 -5.98
C ALA A 185 3.36 -13.64 -6.14
N ILE A 186 2.51 -13.11 -5.25
CA ILE A 186 1.03 -13.24 -5.30
C ILE A 186 0.40 -12.11 -6.13
N GLY A 187 1.21 -11.17 -6.61
CA GLY A 187 0.81 -10.04 -7.45
C GLY A 187 0.66 -8.73 -6.67
N GLY A 188 0.87 -7.63 -7.38
CA GLY A 188 0.85 -6.27 -6.82
C GLY A 188 2.18 -5.87 -6.19
N VAL A 189 2.25 -4.60 -5.77
CA VAL A 189 3.46 -4.06 -5.14
C VAL A 189 3.51 -4.38 -3.65
N THR A 190 4.70 -4.38 -3.06
CA THR A 190 4.88 -4.71 -1.63
C THR A 190 4.82 -3.49 -0.72
N HIS A 191 5.08 -2.29 -1.26
CA HIS A 191 5.11 -1.02 -0.56
C HIS A 191 4.31 0.02 -1.34
N ILE A 192 3.56 0.86 -0.64
CA ILE A 192 3.00 2.10 -1.15
C ILE A 192 3.41 3.20 -0.19
N SER A 193 4.26 4.11 -0.64
CA SER A 193 4.68 5.29 0.11
C SER A 193 4.00 6.53 -0.46
N ILE A 194 3.53 7.41 0.41
CA ILE A 194 2.87 8.66 0.04
C ILE A 194 3.61 9.80 0.73
N PHE A 195 4.05 10.78 -0.05
CA PHE A 195 4.77 11.95 0.43
C PHE A 195 4.04 13.24 0.09
N TRP A 196 4.27 14.25 0.92
CA TRP A 196 3.64 15.55 0.77
C TRP A 196 4.44 16.68 1.36
N TRP A 197 4.28 17.87 0.81
CA TRP A 197 4.82 19.07 1.42
C TRP A 197 4.12 19.37 2.76
N SER A 198 4.90 19.44 3.84
CA SER A 198 4.45 19.87 5.15
C SER A 198 4.64 21.38 5.29
N ASN A 199 5.87 21.84 5.41
CA ASN A 199 6.22 23.26 5.56
C ASN A 199 7.72 23.46 5.31
N THR A 200 8.14 24.72 5.17
CA THR A 200 9.54 25.08 4.91
C THR A 200 10.53 24.67 6.00
N ARG A 201 10.07 24.44 7.23
CA ARG A 201 10.94 24.04 8.35
C ARG A 201 11.23 22.54 8.35
N GLU A 202 10.25 21.73 7.96
CA GLU A 202 10.29 20.27 8.08
C GLU A 202 10.42 19.56 6.73
N GLY A 203 10.11 20.27 5.64
CA GLY A 203 10.07 19.74 4.30
C GLY A 203 8.87 18.83 4.10
N TYR A 204 9.17 17.55 3.83
CA TYR A 204 8.20 16.56 3.39
C TYR A 204 7.72 15.64 4.52
N GLY A 205 6.40 15.52 4.65
CA GLY A 205 5.75 14.43 5.38
C GLY A 205 5.68 13.16 4.55
N GLY A 206 5.58 12.01 5.22
CA GLY A 206 5.51 10.71 4.59
C GLY A 206 4.59 9.74 5.34
N THR A 207 4.01 8.78 4.62
CA THR A 207 3.39 7.60 5.23
C THR A 207 3.61 6.40 4.32
N GLN A 208 3.61 5.20 4.89
CA GLN A 208 3.86 3.99 4.13
C GLN A 208 2.96 2.85 4.60
N ILE A 209 2.51 2.06 3.63
CA ILE A 209 1.88 0.76 3.83
C ILE A 209 2.80 -0.30 3.23
N ALA A 210 2.99 -1.42 3.93
CA ALA A 210 3.75 -2.55 3.45
C ALA A 210 2.99 -3.86 3.66
N ALA A 211 3.02 -4.75 2.66
CA ALA A 211 2.46 -6.09 2.77
C ALA A 211 3.23 -7.07 1.87
N SER A 212 3.77 -8.12 2.48
CA SER A 212 4.64 -9.10 1.80
C SER A 212 3.93 -9.90 0.71
N GLY A 213 2.61 -10.09 0.84
CA GLY A 213 1.78 -10.77 -0.15
C GLY A 213 1.20 -9.83 -1.20
N GLY A 214 1.55 -8.55 -1.16
CA GLY A 214 1.13 -7.55 -2.14
C GLY A 214 0.04 -6.62 -1.62
N LEU A 215 0.00 -5.44 -2.24
CA LEU A 215 -0.92 -4.35 -2.00
C LEU A 215 -1.72 -4.09 -3.28
N LYS A 216 -3.02 -3.83 -3.10
CA LYS A 216 -3.92 -3.43 -4.18
C LYS A 216 -4.73 -2.22 -3.76
N VAL A 217 -4.70 -1.17 -4.58
CA VAL A 217 -5.53 0.01 -4.36
C VAL A 217 -6.99 -0.35 -4.66
N GLU A 218 -7.86 -0.18 -3.66
CA GLU A 218 -9.30 -0.50 -3.76
C GLU A 218 -10.14 0.74 -4.01
N LYS A 219 -9.80 1.85 -3.34
CA LYS A 219 -10.49 3.13 -3.53
C LYS A 219 -9.48 4.22 -3.77
N TRP A 220 -9.51 4.70 -5.00
CA TRP A 220 -8.76 5.84 -5.46
C TRP A 220 -9.46 6.37 -6.70
N ASP A 221 -10.02 7.56 -6.58
CA ASP A 221 -10.81 8.15 -7.68
C ASP A 221 -9.99 9.22 -8.43
N GLY A 222 -8.65 9.09 -8.40
CA GLY A 222 -7.70 10.02 -9.02
C GLY A 222 -8.13 10.40 -10.43
N GLY A 223 -7.86 11.64 -10.84
CA GLY A 223 -8.49 12.21 -12.03
C GLY A 223 -9.83 12.89 -11.70
N GLU A 224 -10.92 12.37 -12.26
CA GLU A 224 -12.23 13.05 -12.40
C GLU A 224 -12.92 13.43 -11.07
N SER A 225 -12.83 12.59 -10.04
CA SER A 225 -13.46 12.85 -8.72
C SER A 225 -12.52 13.49 -7.73
N ARG A 226 -11.28 13.67 -8.16
CA ARG A 226 -10.26 14.40 -7.47
C ARG A 226 -10.03 13.92 -6.00
N SER A 227 -9.62 12.67 -5.76
CA SER A 227 -9.46 12.11 -4.40
C SER A 227 -8.15 11.32 -4.18
N PRO A 228 -7.55 11.35 -2.98
CA PRO A 228 -6.35 10.57 -2.66
C PRO A 228 -6.66 9.07 -2.54
N ILE A 229 -5.64 8.22 -2.39
CA ILE A 229 -5.83 6.79 -2.10
C ILE A 229 -6.52 6.63 -0.74
N ARG A 230 -7.78 6.18 -0.72
CA ARG A 230 -8.59 6.06 0.51
C ARG A 230 -8.50 4.69 1.14
N GLN A 231 -8.41 3.63 0.32
CA GLN A 231 -8.38 2.25 0.80
C GLN A 231 -7.41 1.40 -0.01
N VAL A 232 -6.61 0.60 0.70
CA VAL A 232 -5.66 -0.34 0.14
C VAL A 232 -5.89 -1.71 0.77
N ARG A 233 -6.09 -2.72 -0.06
CA ARG A 233 -6.12 -4.12 0.36
C ARG A 233 -4.70 -4.63 0.51
N ALA A 234 -4.39 -5.23 1.65
CA ALA A 234 -3.10 -5.83 1.95
C ALA A 234 -3.23 -7.34 2.14
N ARG A 235 -2.24 -8.10 1.67
CA ARG A 235 -2.15 -9.55 1.86
C ARG A 235 -0.83 -9.94 2.52
N TYR A 236 -0.89 -10.91 3.43
CA TYR A 236 0.26 -11.46 4.14
C TYR A 236 0.23 -12.99 4.03
N PRO A 237 1.18 -13.63 3.34
CA PRO A 237 1.21 -15.09 3.20
C PRO A 237 1.54 -15.73 4.55
N GLU A 238 0.84 -16.81 4.89
CA GLU A 238 1.07 -17.57 6.13
C GLU A 238 2.15 -18.67 5.95
N ASN A 239 2.74 -18.79 4.76
CA ASN A 239 3.77 -19.77 4.39
C ASN A 239 3.39 -21.22 4.77
N ASP A 240 2.11 -21.56 4.62
CA ASP A 240 1.59 -22.90 4.87
C ASP A 240 1.41 -23.70 3.56
N ARG A 241 1.17 -25.00 3.72
CA ARG A 241 0.93 -25.93 2.60
C ARG A 241 -0.36 -25.63 1.84
N SER A 242 -1.30 -24.90 2.44
CA SER A 242 -2.62 -24.59 1.87
C SER A 242 -2.64 -23.25 1.12
N GLN A 243 -1.49 -22.57 1.02
CA GLN A 243 -1.33 -21.28 0.35
C GLN A 243 -2.30 -20.22 0.90
N LEU A 244 -2.41 -20.14 2.23
CA LEU A 244 -3.29 -19.18 2.88
C LEU A 244 -2.63 -17.81 3.06
N CYS A 245 -3.47 -16.79 3.04
CA CYS A 245 -3.10 -15.40 3.27
C CYS A 245 -4.01 -14.78 4.33
N LYS A 246 -3.47 -13.92 5.17
CA LYS A 246 -4.27 -12.93 5.89
C LYS A 246 -4.48 -11.72 4.99
N GLU A 247 -5.73 -11.29 4.83
CA GLU A 247 -6.11 -10.08 4.10
C GLU A 247 -6.67 -9.05 5.09
N SER A 248 -6.25 -7.79 4.93
CA SER A 248 -6.81 -6.64 5.66
C SER A 248 -7.08 -5.48 4.69
N LEU A 249 -7.86 -4.52 5.17
CA LEU A 249 -8.10 -3.26 4.48
C LEU A 249 -7.46 -2.14 5.28
N TRP A 250 -6.47 -1.47 4.69
CA TRP A 250 -5.93 -0.22 5.21
C TRP A 250 -6.82 0.93 4.78
N THR A 251 -7.24 1.75 5.73
CA THR A 251 -8.06 2.94 5.47
C THR A 251 -7.28 4.19 5.85
N ARG A 252 -7.34 5.20 4.99
CA ARG A 252 -6.67 6.49 5.18
C ARG A 252 -7.40 7.34 6.22
N TYR A 253 -6.62 8.02 7.06
CA TYR A 253 -7.06 8.98 8.05
C TYR A 253 -6.14 10.21 8.05
N LEU A 254 -6.61 11.30 8.66
CA LEU A 254 -5.79 12.46 9.00
C LEU A 254 -5.48 12.44 10.50
N ASP A 255 -4.25 12.83 10.86
CA ASP A 255 -3.79 12.91 12.23
C ASP A 255 -3.43 14.35 12.62
N PRO A 256 -4.34 15.08 13.28
CA PRO A 256 -4.05 16.44 13.73
C PRO A 256 -2.98 16.49 14.82
N ASP A 257 -2.81 15.42 15.61
CA ASP A 257 -1.86 15.41 16.74
C ASP A 257 -0.41 15.29 16.27
N TYR A 258 -0.20 14.70 15.10
CA TYR A 258 1.10 14.60 14.42
C TYR A 258 1.25 15.64 13.29
N THR A 259 0.33 16.60 13.21
CA THR A 259 0.44 17.72 12.28
C THR A 259 1.28 18.82 12.89
N SER A 260 2.36 19.19 12.20
CA SER A 260 3.23 20.24 12.69
C SER A 260 2.62 21.64 12.62
N PRO A 261 2.98 22.54 13.56
CA PRO A 261 2.55 23.92 13.50
C PRO A 261 2.97 24.58 12.18
N GLY A 262 2.01 25.17 11.47
CA GLY A 262 2.27 25.83 10.18
C GLY A 262 2.30 24.87 8.99
N ALA A 263 2.05 23.58 9.17
CA ALA A 263 1.92 22.64 8.07
C ALA A 263 0.80 23.06 7.10
N PHE A 264 1.09 22.91 5.81
CA PHE A 264 0.16 23.18 4.71
C PHE A 264 -1.10 22.32 4.82
N ARG A 265 -0.97 21.09 5.34
CA ARG A 265 -2.08 20.16 5.56
C ARG A 265 -1.83 19.20 6.72
N PRO A 266 -2.90 18.57 7.25
CA PRO A 266 -2.74 17.58 8.30
C PRO A 266 -1.93 16.37 7.88
N ALA A 267 -1.24 15.76 8.84
CA ALA A 267 -0.50 14.53 8.63
C ALA A 267 -1.43 13.40 8.18
N VAL A 268 -0.94 12.55 7.30
CA VAL A 268 -1.69 11.43 6.74
C VAL A 268 -1.18 10.14 7.38
N TYR A 269 -2.10 9.24 7.72
CA TYR A 269 -1.74 7.88 8.08
C TYR A 269 -2.77 6.87 7.59
N TYR A 270 -2.38 5.61 7.58
CA TYR A 270 -3.29 4.50 7.33
C TYR A 270 -3.44 3.66 8.58
N ARG A 271 -4.68 3.24 8.85
CA ARG A 271 -5.00 2.28 9.89
C ARG A 271 -5.38 0.97 9.26
N GLU A 272 -4.71 -0.10 9.68
CA GLU A 272 -5.05 -1.45 9.27
C GLU A 272 -6.36 -1.88 9.94
N GLY A 273 -7.32 -2.35 9.15
CA GLY A 273 -8.54 -2.97 9.64
C GLY A 273 -8.32 -4.42 10.09
N PRO A 274 -9.39 -5.08 10.59
CA PRO A 274 -9.30 -6.46 11.01
C PRO A 274 -8.86 -7.40 9.88
N ARG A 275 -8.01 -8.37 10.21
CA ARG A 275 -7.54 -9.40 9.27
C ARG A 275 -8.54 -10.54 9.16
N LYS A 276 -8.72 -11.04 7.93
CA LYS A 276 -9.44 -12.27 7.60
C LYS A 276 -8.51 -13.26 6.90
N LEU A 277 -8.71 -14.55 7.16
CA LEU A 277 -8.00 -15.63 6.48
C LEU A 277 -8.67 -15.93 5.14
N ILE A 278 -7.87 -16.00 4.08
CA ILE A 278 -8.29 -16.29 2.70
C ILE A 278 -7.26 -17.20 2.01
N PHE A 279 -7.56 -17.65 0.79
CA PHE A 279 -6.57 -18.21 -0.11
C PHE A 279 -5.83 -17.10 -0.87
N CYS A 280 -4.50 -17.20 -0.96
CA CYS A 280 -3.70 -16.17 -1.65
C CYS A 280 -4.07 -16.01 -3.13
N TYR A 281 -4.41 -17.11 -3.81
CA TYR A 281 -4.67 -17.17 -5.25
C TYR A 281 -6.15 -17.40 -5.63
N GLY A 282 -7.06 -17.21 -4.66
CA GLY A 282 -8.47 -17.55 -4.83
C GLY A 282 -8.81 -18.94 -4.30
N ILE A 283 -10.11 -19.21 -4.08
CA ILE A 283 -10.57 -20.48 -3.51
C ILE A 283 -10.32 -21.59 -4.55
N PRO A 284 -9.57 -22.65 -4.22
CA PRO A 284 -9.33 -23.76 -5.14
C PRO A 284 -10.61 -24.52 -5.46
N GLU A 285 -10.83 -24.89 -6.72
CA GLU A 285 -11.99 -25.71 -7.13
C GLU A 285 -12.04 -27.06 -6.41
N THR A 286 -10.86 -27.63 -6.10
CA THR A 286 -10.72 -28.90 -5.40
C THR A 286 -9.69 -28.76 -4.26
N PRO A 287 -10.11 -28.25 -3.08
CA PRO A 287 -9.19 -28.06 -1.96
C PRO A 287 -8.68 -29.41 -1.45
N PHE A 288 -7.35 -29.59 -1.43
CA PHE A 288 -6.72 -30.86 -1.11
C PHE A 288 -6.52 -31.07 0.40
N TYR A 289 -6.10 -30.04 1.13
CA TYR A 289 -5.78 -30.17 2.56
C TYR A 289 -7.02 -29.99 3.45
N PRO A 290 -7.11 -30.67 4.61
CA PRO A 290 -8.26 -30.55 5.51
C PRO A 290 -8.61 -29.11 5.88
N GLU A 291 -7.61 -28.29 6.21
CA GLU A 291 -7.81 -26.89 6.54
C GLU A 291 -8.31 -26.06 5.33
N ALA A 292 -7.89 -26.41 4.12
CA ALA A 292 -8.37 -25.78 2.89
C ALA A 292 -9.84 -26.15 2.62
N VAL A 293 -10.25 -27.40 2.88
CA VAL A 293 -11.65 -27.81 2.76
C VAL A 293 -12.55 -26.99 3.68
N VAL A 294 -12.14 -26.81 4.94
CA VAL A 294 -12.88 -25.98 5.91
C VAL A 294 -12.93 -24.53 5.46
N LEU A 295 -11.80 -23.94 5.04
CA LEU A 295 -11.78 -22.54 4.62
C LEU A 295 -12.62 -22.30 3.36
N ALA A 296 -12.51 -23.16 2.35
CA ALA A 296 -13.25 -23.04 1.10
C ALA A 296 -14.76 -23.04 1.35
N TRP A 297 -15.24 -23.99 2.16
CA TRP A 297 -16.65 -24.04 2.53
C TRP A 297 -17.08 -22.83 3.35
N LEU A 298 -16.27 -22.37 4.31
CA LEU A 298 -16.58 -21.19 5.09
C LEU A 298 -16.73 -19.96 4.18
N LEU A 299 -15.79 -19.73 3.26
CA LEU A 299 -15.78 -18.56 2.39
C LEU A 299 -16.88 -18.55 1.32
N ASP A 300 -17.25 -19.72 0.78
CA ASP A 300 -18.35 -19.86 -0.18
C ASP A 300 -19.14 -21.17 0.06
N PRO A 301 -20.07 -21.18 1.04
CA PRO A 301 -20.85 -22.38 1.37
C PRO A 301 -21.73 -22.87 0.23
N SER A 302 -22.13 -21.97 -0.68
CA SER A 302 -22.96 -22.29 -1.84
C SER A 302 -22.17 -22.98 -2.95
N GLY A 303 -20.99 -22.46 -3.28
CA GLY A 303 -20.12 -23.00 -4.33
C GLY A 303 -19.44 -24.31 -3.95
N TYR A 304 -19.29 -24.58 -2.65
CA TYR A 304 -18.57 -25.75 -2.13
C TYR A 304 -19.45 -26.66 -1.26
N ARG A 305 -20.75 -26.73 -1.55
CA ARG A 305 -21.73 -27.52 -0.77
C ARG A 305 -21.37 -29.00 -0.68
N GLU A 306 -20.71 -29.54 -1.71
CA GLU A 306 -20.24 -30.92 -1.81
C GLU A 306 -19.09 -31.25 -0.86
N LEU A 307 -18.38 -30.24 -0.33
CA LEU A 307 -17.36 -30.43 0.70
C LEU A 307 -17.95 -30.82 2.06
N VAL A 308 -19.27 -30.78 2.23
CA VAL A 308 -19.97 -31.21 3.45
C VAL A 308 -20.83 -32.44 3.14
N ALA A 309 -20.71 -33.47 3.97
CA ALA A 309 -21.55 -34.66 3.92
C ALA A 309 -23.03 -34.29 3.97
N GLU A 310 -23.86 -34.97 3.19
CA GLU A 310 -25.25 -34.58 2.96
C GLU A 310 -26.04 -34.46 4.26
N GLU A 311 -25.86 -35.43 5.15
CA GLU A 311 -26.42 -35.51 6.49
C GLU A 311 -25.93 -34.40 7.44
N ALA A 312 -24.76 -33.81 7.18
CA ALA A 312 -24.15 -32.80 8.03
C ALA A 312 -24.48 -31.37 7.58
N ARG A 313 -24.90 -31.16 6.32
CA ARG A 313 -25.08 -29.83 5.71
C ARG A 313 -25.93 -28.87 6.55
N GLU A 314 -27.12 -29.31 6.96
CA GLU A 314 -28.03 -28.46 7.74
C GLU A 314 -27.46 -28.12 9.11
N THR A 315 -26.84 -29.10 9.76
CA THR A 315 -26.21 -28.91 11.08
C THR A 315 -25.05 -27.95 10.99
N VAL A 316 -24.14 -28.13 10.02
CA VAL A 316 -22.97 -27.26 9.84
C VAL A 316 -23.38 -25.84 9.49
N ALA A 317 -24.32 -25.66 8.55
CA ALA A 317 -24.82 -24.35 8.16
C ALA A 317 -25.51 -23.61 9.33
N ARG A 318 -26.33 -24.32 10.12
CA ARG A 318 -27.01 -23.74 11.28
C ARG A 318 -26.05 -23.36 12.40
N THR A 319 -25.07 -24.23 12.70
CA THR A 319 -24.09 -23.99 13.78
C THR A 319 -23.22 -22.77 13.53
N LEU A 320 -22.93 -22.47 12.26
CA LEU A 320 -22.02 -21.40 11.85
C LEU A 320 -22.75 -20.17 11.29
N ALA A 321 -24.04 -20.03 11.59
CA ALA A 321 -24.89 -18.98 11.03
C ALA A 321 -24.33 -17.57 11.27
N VAL A 322 -24.33 -16.76 10.21
CA VAL A 322 -23.94 -15.34 10.13
C VAL A 322 -22.68 -14.99 10.95
N TYR A 323 -21.53 -15.42 10.43
CA TYR A 323 -20.23 -15.00 10.92
C TYR A 323 -19.64 -13.87 10.04
N LEU A 324 -18.70 -13.09 10.58
CA LEU A 324 -18.05 -11.97 9.88
C LEU A 324 -16.85 -12.42 9.05
N ARG A 325 -15.96 -13.21 9.65
CA ARG A 325 -14.74 -13.71 9.01
C ARG A 325 -14.13 -14.91 9.75
N VAL A 326 -13.29 -15.65 9.04
CA VAL A 326 -12.34 -16.59 9.64
C VAL A 326 -11.09 -15.82 10.04
N PHE A 327 -10.65 -15.95 11.29
CA PHE A 327 -9.44 -15.29 11.79
C PHE A 327 -8.20 -16.18 11.64
N ALA A 328 -8.33 -17.46 11.98
CA ALA A 328 -7.25 -18.42 11.94
C ALA A 328 -7.78 -19.85 11.78
N LEU A 329 -6.93 -20.74 11.28
CA LEU A 329 -7.15 -22.18 11.24
C LEU A 329 -5.96 -22.89 11.89
N GLN A 330 -6.23 -23.97 12.61
CA GLN A 330 -5.23 -24.87 13.13
C GLN A 330 -5.62 -26.30 12.79
N TYR A 331 -4.77 -26.94 12.00
CA TYR A 331 -4.88 -28.36 11.71
C TYR A 331 -4.23 -29.19 12.82
N HIS A 332 -4.96 -30.17 13.35
CA HIS A 332 -4.40 -31.17 14.25
C HIS A 332 -4.24 -32.46 13.48
N GLN A 333 -2.99 -32.82 13.20
CA GLN A 333 -2.64 -34.02 12.44
C GLN A 333 -2.79 -35.24 13.36
N THR A 334 -3.91 -35.96 13.27
CA THR A 334 -4.10 -37.25 13.96
C THR A 334 -3.68 -38.45 13.12
N VAL A 335 -3.23 -38.20 11.88
CA VAL A 335 -2.85 -39.24 10.92
C VAL A 335 -1.50 -38.88 10.32
N ASP A 336 -0.53 -39.80 10.43
CA ASP A 336 0.77 -39.72 9.76
C ASP A 336 0.56 -39.71 8.23
N ALA A 337 0.39 -38.54 7.65
CA ALA A 337 0.02 -38.39 6.25
C ALA A 337 1.25 -38.15 5.36
N ILE A 338 2.10 -39.16 5.16
CA ILE A 338 2.91 -39.36 3.94
C ILE A 338 3.13 -40.87 3.73
N GLY A 339 2.08 -41.60 3.36
CA GLY A 339 2.17 -43.00 2.94
C GLY A 339 0.87 -43.41 2.22
N PRO A 340 0.89 -44.41 1.34
CA PRO A 340 -0.33 -44.92 0.73
C PRO A 340 -1.26 -45.40 1.85
N ILE A 341 -2.34 -44.66 2.08
CA ILE A 341 -3.34 -44.99 3.10
C ILE A 341 -4.07 -46.23 2.60
N GLN A 342 -3.63 -47.41 3.03
CA GLN A 342 -4.35 -48.64 2.79
C GLN A 342 -5.60 -48.63 3.67
N THR A 343 -6.73 -48.20 3.09
CA THR A 343 -8.03 -48.49 3.68
C THR A 343 -8.25 -50.00 3.59
N THR A 344 -8.09 -50.70 4.72
CA THR A 344 -8.55 -52.08 4.83
C THR A 344 -10.06 -52.11 4.54
N GLN A 345 -10.52 -52.96 3.61
CA GLN A 345 -11.94 -53.17 3.37
C GLN A 345 -12.65 -53.48 4.70
N GLY A 346 -13.58 -52.61 5.11
CA GLY A 346 -14.32 -52.72 6.37
C GLY A 346 -13.73 -51.96 7.56
N GLY A 347 -12.64 -51.21 7.39
CA GLY A 347 -12.12 -50.30 8.41
C GLY A 347 -13.00 -49.07 8.61
N ALA A 348 -12.99 -48.50 9.82
CA ALA A 348 -13.63 -47.22 10.10
C ALA A 348 -13.05 -46.13 9.16
N PRO A 349 -13.87 -45.18 8.69
CA PRO A 349 -13.39 -44.14 7.81
C PRO A 349 -12.35 -43.28 8.54
N LEU A 350 -11.29 -42.89 7.82
CA LEU A 350 -10.22 -42.09 8.39
C LEU A 350 -10.72 -40.68 8.69
N GLN A 351 -10.53 -40.21 9.91
CA GLN A 351 -10.99 -38.88 10.35
C GLN A 351 -9.84 -38.02 10.88
N THR A 352 -10.01 -36.71 10.75
CA THR A 352 -9.11 -35.68 11.28
C THR A 352 -9.91 -34.48 11.77
N THR A 353 -9.30 -33.61 12.58
CA THR A 353 -9.94 -32.38 13.03
C THR A 353 -9.21 -31.12 12.58
N VAL A 354 -9.99 -30.07 12.30
CA VAL A 354 -9.52 -28.72 12.01
C VAL A 354 -10.20 -27.76 12.97
N ARG A 355 -9.44 -26.93 13.65
CA ARG A 355 -9.96 -25.87 14.51
C ARG A 355 -9.99 -24.55 13.77
N ALA A 356 -11.09 -23.83 13.85
CA ALA A 356 -11.27 -22.53 13.24
C ALA A 356 -11.65 -21.49 14.29
N TRP A 357 -10.92 -20.37 14.32
CA TRP A 357 -11.32 -19.18 15.04
C TRP A 357 -12.18 -18.35 14.11
N ILE A 358 -13.46 -18.26 14.45
CA ILE A 358 -14.48 -17.60 13.63
C ILE A 358 -14.98 -16.38 14.40
N VAL A 359 -15.02 -15.24 13.72
CA VAL A 359 -15.43 -13.96 14.30
C VAL A 359 -16.91 -13.72 14.01
N TYR A 360 -17.66 -13.36 15.04
CA TYR A 360 -19.10 -13.05 14.99
C TYR A 360 -19.34 -11.60 15.42
N PRO A 361 -20.44 -10.98 14.95
CA PRO A 361 -20.87 -9.71 15.50
C PRO A 361 -21.38 -9.91 16.94
N SER A 362 -21.05 -8.98 17.84
CA SER A 362 -21.55 -8.93 19.22
C SER A 362 -22.11 -7.54 19.54
N GLU A 363 -22.81 -7.40 20.66
CA GLU A 363 -23.39 -6.10 21.08
C GLU A 363 -22.31 -5.01 21.26
N THR A 364 -21.10 -5.40 21.65
CA THR A 364 -19.98 -4.49 21.94
C THR A 364 -18.93 -4.44 20.83
N GLY A 365 -19.15 -5.15 19.71
CA GLY A 365 -18.24 -5.18 18.57
C GLY A 365 -18.13 -6.57 17.95
N GLU A 366 -17.01 -7.22 18.17
CA GLU A 366 -16.71 -8.53 17.59
C GLU A 366 -16.33 -9.53 18.68
N GLU A 367 -16.81 -10.76 18.56
CA GLU A 367 -16.40 -11.88 19.40
C GLU A 367 -15.74 -12.96 18.55
N THR A 368 -14.70 -13.61 19.09
CA THR A 368 -14.07 -14.75 18.43
C THR A 368 -14.53 -16.03 19.13
N ARG A 369 -15.05 -16.98 18.35
CA ARG A 369 -15.48 -18.29 18.81
C ARG A 369 -14.63 -19.37 18.14
N LEU A 370 -14.25 -20.39 18.92
CA LEU A 370 -13.48 -21.51 18.42
C LEU A 370 -14.43 -22.66 18.06
N TYR A 371 -14.31 -23.18 16.85
CA TYR A 371 -15.04 -24.35 16.38
C TYR A 371 -14.07 -25.45 15.97
N GLU A 372 -14.44 -26.69 16.23
CA GLU A 372 -13.74 -27.89 15.76
C GLU A 372 -14.59 -28.56 14.69
N PHE A 373 -14.00 -28.73 13.52
CA PHE A 373 -14.57 -29.42 12.37
C PHE A 373 -14.01 -30.84 12.35
N THR A 374 -14.90 -31.82 12.20
CA THR A 374 -14.52 -33.21 11.94
C THR A 374 -14.58 -33.45 10.44
N LEU A 375 -13.49 -33.95 9.88
CA LEU A 375 -13.39 -34.28 8.47
C LEU A 375 -13.17 -35.78 8.28
N GLU A 376 -13.74 -36.31 7.21
CA GLU A 376 -13.59 -37.69 6.77
C GLU A 376 -12.81 -37.73 5.46
N HIS A 377 -11.82 -38.62 5.39
CA HIS A 377 -11.02 -38.86 4.19
C HIS A 377 -11.79 -39.73 3.19
N LEU A 378 -11.81 -39.30 1.94
CA LEU A 378 -12.36 -40.01 0.81
C LEU A 378 -11.20 -40.53 -0.05
N PRO A 379 -10.87 -41.84 0.03
CA PRO A 379 -9.75 -42.40 -0.71
C PRO A 379 -9.99 -42.36 -2.21
N THR A 380 -8.91 -42.17 -2.95
CA THR A 380 -8.86 -42.22 -4.42
C THR A 380 -9.55 -43.47 -4.94
N ASN A 381 -10.57 -43.32 -5.79
CA ASN A 381 -11.12 -44.43 -6.56
C ASN A 381 -10.53 -44.42 -7.96
N ASN A 382 -9.68 -45.41 -8.27
CA ASN A 382 -9.01 -45.56 -9.56
C ASN A 382 -9.98 -45.56 -10.77
N SER A 383 -11.26 -45.89 -10.57
CA SER A 383 -12.28 -45.85 -11.64
C SER A 383 -12.77 -44.44 -11.99
N ARG A 384 -12.59 -43.45 -11.10
CA ARG A 384 -13.09 -42.07 -11.28
C ARG A 384 -11.98 -41.02 -11.48
N ARG A 385 -10.70 -41.40 -11.42
CA ARG A 385 -9.53 -40.49 -11.48
C ARG A 385 -9.65 -39.31 -10.49
N THR A 386 -10.31 -39.50 -9.36
CA THR A 386 -10.40 -38.49 -8.30
C THR A 386 -9.23 -38.68 -7.35
N THR A 387 -8.46 -37.64 -7.08
CA THR A 387 -7.44 -37.65 -6.02
C THR A 387 -8.09 -37.86 -4.65
N ASP A 388 -7.29 -38.20 -3.64
CA ASP A 388 -7.71 -38.18 -2.24
C ASP A 388 -8.37 -36.83 -1.89
N GLN A 389 -9.48 -36.89 -1.17
CA GLN A 389 -10.28 -35.71 -0.78
C GLN A 389 -10.70 -35.78 0.68
N TRP A 390 -11.09 -34.63 1.23
CA TRP A 390 -11.70 -34.54 2.55
C TRP A 390 -13.11 -33.96 2.45
N ARG A 391 -14.01 -34.42 3.32
CA ARG A 391 -15.34 -33.84 3.50
C ARG A 391 -15.60 -33.53 4.96
N ILE A 392 -16.32 -32.46 5.23
CA ILE A 392 -16.78 -32.07 6.56
C ILE A 392 -17.97 -32.98 6.94
N VAL A 393 -17.85 -33.68 8.07
CA VAL A 393 -18.90 -34.56 8.60
C VAL A 393 -19.50 -34.04 9.91
N GLY A 394 -18.89 -33.02 10.52
CA GLY A 394 -19.40 -32.41 11.74
C GLY A 394 -18.69 -31.11 12.10
N VAL A 395 -19.35 -30.33 12.96
CA VAL A 395 -18.78 -29.13 13.58
C VAL A 395 -19.33 -28.98 14.99
N ALA A 396 -18.47 -28.60 15.94
CA ALA A 396 -18.85 -28.34 17.33
C ALA A 396 -18.10 -27.11 17.88
N PRO A 397 -18.73 -26.29 18.74
CA PRO A 397 -18.01 -25.26 19.48
C PRO A 397 -17.01 -25.91 20.45
N VAL A 398 -15.85 -25.28 20.62
CA VAL A 398 -14.84 -25.69 21.61
C VAL A 398 -14.96 -24.77 22.81
N GLU A 399 -15.28 -25.32 23.97
CA GLU A 399 -15.24 -24.56 25.21
C GLU A 399 -13.77 -24.18 25.53
N PRO A 400 -13.49 -22.91 25.90
CA PRO A 400 -12.17 -22.53 26.37
C PRO A 400 -11.87 -23.37 27.61
N LYS A 401 -10.80 -24.18 27.58
CA LYS A 401 -10.27 -24.74 28.82
C LYS A 401 -9.75 -23.57 29.65
N GLY A 402 -10.41 -23.33 30.79
CA GLY A 402 -10.06 -22.28 31.74
C GLY A 402 -8.68 -22.47 32.38
#